data_AF-A0A023X7S9-F1
#
_entry.id   AF-A0A023X7S9-F1
#
_cell.length_a   1.000
_cell.length_b   1.000
_cell.length_c   1.000
_cell.angle_alpha   90.00
_cell.angle_beta   90.00
_cell.angle_gamma   90.00
#
_symmetry.space_group_name_H-M   'P 1'
#
loop_
_entity.id
_entity.type
_entity.pdbx_description
1 polymer ?
#
loop_
_entity_poly.entity_id
_entity_poly.type
_entity_poly.pdbx_seq_one_letter_code
_entity_poly.pdbx_strand_id
1 'polypeptide(L)'
;MNAGEGDEKRAKISKPLGAVAVVALVAGPAYAMLAREVGPGALIFAAGLVLLGVSVLFGDRDRKVGWLFVALGAFTAVSDLLRLLVAGPR
;
A
#
# COMPACT_ATOMS: atom_id res chain seq x y z
N MET A 1 -32.46 -7.96 2.68
CA MET A 1 -31.09 -7.85 2.13
C MET A 1 -30.14 -8.16 3.27
N ASN A 2 -29.46 -9.32 3.19
CA ASN A 2 -28.85 -10.00 4.34
C ASN A 2 -27.50 -9.40 4.71
N ALA A 3 -27.36 -8.96 5.97
CA ALA A 3 -26.10 -8.44 6.52
C ALA A 3 -24.91 -9.42 6.34
N GLY A 4 -25.15 -10.73 6.36
CA GLY A 4 -24.10 -11.75 6.20
C GLY A 4 -23.47 -11.86 4.80
N GLU A 5 -24.13 -11.40 3.73
CA GLU A 5 -23.57 -11.47 2.37
C GLU A 5 -22.49 -10.40 2.13
N GLY A 6 -22.60 -9.26 2.83
CA GLY A 6 -21.60 -8.19 2.80
C GLY A 6 -20.29 -8.59 3.47
N ASP A 7 -20.37 -9.29 4.60
CA ASP A 7 -19.21 -9.68 5.40
C ASP A 7 -18.42 -10.81 4.73
N GLU A 8 -19.11 -11.76 4.08
CA GLU A 8 -18.46 -12.82 3.31
C GLU A 8 -17.67 -12.27 2.11
N LYS A 9 -18.25 -11.29 1.38
CA LYS A 9 -17.55 -10.62 0.27
C LYS A 9 -16.34 -9.82 0.75
N ARG A 10 -16.47 -9.10 1.87
CA ARG A 10 -15.34 -8.37 2.49
C ARG A 10 -14.20 -9.30 2.87
N ALA A 11 -14.51 -10.45 3.48
CA ALA A 11 -13.51 -11.45 3.87
C ALA A 11 -12.81 -12.12 2.66
N LYS A 12 -13.52 -12.33 1.55
CA LYS A 12 -12.94 -12.87 0.30
C LYS A 12 -11.99 -11.88 -0.37
N ILE A 13 -12.23 -10.57 -0.25
CA ILE A 13 -11.38 -9.53 -0.84
C ILE A 13 -10.19 -9.21 0.07
N SER A 14 -10.38 -9.16 1.39
CA SER A 14 -9.32 -8.75 2.33
C SER A 14 -8.13 -9.71 2.38
N LYS A 15 -8.38 -11.02 2.21
CA LYS A 15 -7.35 -12.08 2.19
C LYS A 15 -6.32 -11.93 1.05
N PRO A 16 -6.70 -11.88 -0.23
CA PRO A 16 -5.74 -11.66 -1.31
C PRO A 16 -5.13 -10.26 -1.25
N LEU A 17 -5.89 -9.25 -0.81
CA LEU A 17 -5.38 -7.87 -0.69
C LEU A 17 -4.23 -7.76 0.30
N GLY A 18 -4.34 -8.44 1.46
CA GLY A 18 -3.27 -8.48 2.45
C GLY A 18 -2.02 -9.19 1.94
N ALA A 19 -2.16 -10.29 1.19
CA ALA A 19 -1.03 -11.00 0.61
C ALA A 19 -0.30 -10.15 -0.45
N VAL A 20 -1.05 -9.50 -1.35
CA VAL A 20 -0.49 -8.58 -2.36
C VAL A 20 0.22 -7.40 -1.68
N ALA A 21 -0.37 -6.86 -0.61
CA ALA A 21 0.25 -5.77 0.15
C ALA A 21 1.63 -6.17 0.71
N VAL A 22 1.74 -7.36 1.32
CA VAL A 22 3.02 -7.88 1.85
C VAL A 22 4.04 -8.07 0.72
N VAL A 23 3.62 -8.62 -0.41
CA VAL A 23 4.52 -8.78 -1.57
C VAL A 23 5.04 -7.42 -2.04
N ALA A 24 4.18 -6.41 -2.16
CA ALA A 24 4.58 -5.06 -2.56
C ALA A 24 5.54 -4.39 -1.54
N LEU A 25 5.32 -4.61 -0.24
CA LEU A 25 6.19 -4.10 0.82
C LEU A 25 7.62 -4.68 0.77
N VAL A 26 7.78 -5.91 0.29
CA VAL A 26 9.11 -6.54 0.12
C VAL A 26 9.68 -6.24 -1.26
N ALA A 27 8.85 -6.27 -2.30
CA ALA A 27 9.26 -6.05 -3.68
C ALA A 27 9.75 -4.62 -3.92
N GLY A 28 9.18 -3.61 -3.26
CA GLY A 28 9.61 -2.21 -3.42
C GLY A 28 11.08 -1.98 -3.03
N PRO A 29 11.50 -2.30 -1.79
CA PRO A 29 12.90 -2.23 -1.38
C PRO A 29 13.82 -3.11 -2.20
N ALA A 30 13.39 -4.34 -2.53
CA ALA A 30 14.17 -5.24 -3.37
C ALA A 30 14.40 -4.65 -4.78
N TYR A 31 13.36 -4.07 -5.38
CA TYR A 31 13.46 -3.38 -6.66
C TYR A 31 14.42 -2.19 -6.58
N ALA A 32 14.28 -1.34 -5.54
CA ALA A 32 15.17 -0.19 -5.35
C ALA A 32 16.65 -0.59 -5.24
N MET A 33 16.93 -1.70 -4.54
CA MET A 33 18.28 -2.25 -4.41
C MET A 33 18.82 -2.78 -5.75
N LEU A 34 17.99 -3.52 -6.50
CA LEU A 34 18.39 -4.15 -7.76
C LEU A 34 18.54 -3.15 -8.91
N ALA A 35 17.60 -2.22 -9.04
CA ALA A 35 17.61 -1.20 -10.09
C ALA A 35 18.58 -0.05 -9.77
N ARG A 36 19.06 0.05 -8.53
CA ARG A 36 19.79 1.23 -8.00
C ARG A 36 19.01 2.55 -8.17
N GLU A 37 17.69 2.44 -8.31
CA GLU A 37 16.76 3.53 -8.52
C GLU A 37 15.72 3.51 -7.40
N VAL A 38 15.79 4.50 -6.53
CA VAL A 38 14.94 4.55 -5.34
C VAL A 38 13.50 4.92 -5.67
N GLY A 39 13.25 5.65 -6.77
CA GLY A 39 11.92 6.19 -7.08
C GLY A 39 10.84 5.13 -7.31
N PRO A 40 10.98 4.29 -8.35
CA PRO A 40 9.96 3.27 -8.63
C PRO A 40 9.80 2.25 -7.50
N GLY A 41 10.89 1.93 -6.78
CA GLY A 41 10.83 1.05 -5.60
C GLY A 41 10.06 1.67 -4.43
N ALA A 42 10.17 2.99 -4.22
CA ALA A 42 9.40 3.72 -3.22
C ALA A 42 7.90 3.74 -3.55
N LEU A 43 7.52 3.86 -4.83
CA LEU A 43 6.12 3.78 -5.27
C LEU A 43 5.51 2.40 -5.05
N ILE A 44 6.24 1.33 -5.35
CA ILE A 44 5.79 -0.06 -5.11
C ILE A 44 5.58 -0.28 -3.60
N PHE A 45 6.51 0.19 -2.78
CA PHE A 45 6.38 0.13 -1.31
C PHE A 45 5.17 0.93 -0.80
N ALA A 46 4.97 2.15 -1.31
CA ALA A 46 3.84 3.00 -0.97
C ALA A 46 2.50 2.33 -1.32
N ALA A 47 2.40 1.68 -2.48
CA ALA A 47 1.21 0.92 -2.87
C ALA A 47 0.95 -0.24 -1.90
N GLY A 48 2.00 -0.93 -1.44
CA GLY A 48 1.90 -1.97 -0.41
C GLY A 48 1.32 -1.45 0.91
N LEU A 49 1.76 -0.28 1.38
CA LEU A 49 1.23 0.36 2.58
C LEU A 49 -0.26 0.71 2.45
N VAL A 50 -0.66 1.30 1.31
CA VAL A 50 -2.06 1.64 1.06
C VAL A 50 -2.93 0.38 1.02
N LEU A 51 -2.51 -0.65 0.30
CA LEU A 51 -3.26 -1.91 0.22
C LEU A 51 -3.37 -2.60 1.59
N LEU A 52 -2.31 -2.55 2.40
CA LEU A 52 -2.35 -3.07 3.77
C LEU A 52 -3.35 -2.29 4.63
N GLY A 53 -3.31 -0.96 4.57
CA GLY A 53 -4.24 -0.10 5.29
C GLY A 53 -5.69 -0.34 4.89
N VAL A 54 -5.96 -0.48 3.59
CA VAL A 54 -7.28 -0.85 3.07
C VAL A 54 -7.70 -2.24 3.59
N SER A 55 -6.82 -3.25 3.52
CA SER A 55 -7.12 -4.60 4.07
C SER A 55 -7.49 -4.55 5.55
N VAL A 56 -6.81 -3.71 6.35
CA VAL A 56 -7.11 -3.49 7.77
C VAL A 56 -8.49 -2.84 7.95
N LEU A 57 -8.81 -1.80 7.17
CA LEU A 57 -10.11 -1.12 7.21
C LEU A 57 -11.29 -2.04 6.85
N PHE A 58 -11.07 -3.02 5.97
CA PHE A 58 -12.08 -3.99 5.54
C PHE A 58 -12.23 -5.19 6.48
N GLY A 59 -11.25 -5.46 7.35
CA GLY A 59 -11.20 -6.67 8.18
C GLY A 59 -11.65 -6.50 9.64
N ASP A 60 -12.46 -5.49 9.97
CA ASP A 60 -12.89 -5.13 11.33
C ASP A 60 -11.75 -4.96 12.36
N ARG A 61 -10.54 -4.71 11.87
CA ARG A 61 -9.39 -4.35 12.70
C ARG A 61 -9.43 -2.86 13.08
N ASP A 62 -8.52 -2.44 13.96
CA ASP A 62 -8.41 -1.06 14.41
C ASP A 62 -8.31 -0.10 13.20
N ARG A 63 -9.36 0.68 13.00
CA ARG A 63 -9.47 1.62 11.88
C ARG A 63 -8.41 2.71 11.93
N LYS A 64 -7.90 3.06 13.12
CA LYS A 64 -6.81 4.04 13.26
C LYS A 64 -5.53 3.52 12.60
N VAL A 65 -5.24 2.23 12.81
CA VAL A 65 -4.09 1.55 12.19
C VAL A 65 -4.24 1.49 10.68
N GLY A 66 -5.45 1.18 10.18
CA GLY A 66 -5.73 1.18 8.75
C GLY A 66 -5.50 2.54 8.09
N TRP A 67 -6.02 3.61 8.68
CA TRP A 67 -5.80 4.98 8.19
C TRP A 67 -4.35 5.44 8.33
N LEU A 68 -3.64 5.02 9.37
CA LEU A 68 -2.21 5.30 9.52
C LEU A 68 -1.40 4.74 8.35
N PHE A 69 -1.66 3.48 7.96
CA PHE A 69 -0.97 2.87 6.82
C PHE A 69 -1.30 3.55 5.50
N VAL A 70 -2.57 3.92 5.28
CA VAL A 70 -2.98 4.68 4.09
C VAL A 70 -2.29 6.04 4.04
N ALA A 71 -2.26 6.77 5.15
CA ALA A 71 -1.61 8.08 5.24
C ALA A 71 -0.09 7.96 4.98
N LEU A 72 0.56 6.95 5.56
CA LEU A 72 1.99 6.71 5.34
C LEU A 72 2.30 6.40 3.87
N GLY A 73 1.51 5.52 3.24
CA GLY A 73 1.66 5.21 1.82
C GLY A 73 1.44 6.44 0.93
N ALA A 74 0.40 7.23 1.19
CA ALA A 74 0.14 8.47 0.47
C ALA A 74 1.29 9.47 0.63
N PHE A 75 1.81 9.64 1.85
CA PHE A 75 2.93 10.53 2.13
C PHE A 75 4.22 10.10 1.40
N THR A 76 4.51 8.79 1.38
CA THR A 76 5.64 8.25 0.61
C THR A 76 5.48 8.52 -0.89
N ALA A 77 4.29 8.28 -1.45
CA ALA A 77 4.03 8.54 -2.87
C ALA A 77 4.17 10.03 -3.23
N VAL A 78 3.68 10.93 -2.37
CA VAL A 78 3.83 12.38 -2.55
C VAL A 78 5.28 12.80 -2.44
N SER A 79 6.04 12.26 -1.48
CA SER A 79 7.46 12.57 -1.31
C SER A 79 8.28 12.13 -2.53
N ASP A 80 7.96 10.95 -3.08
CA ASP A 80 8.61 10.45 -4.30
C ASP A 80 8.25 11.31 -5.52
N LEU A 81 6.98 11.70 -5.66
CA LEU A 81 6.54 12.63 -6.70
C LEU A 81 7.25 13.98 -6.59
N LEU A 82 7.36 14.55 -5.39
CA LEU A 82 8.10 15.79 -5.14
C LEU A 82 9.57 15.64 -5.51
N ARG A 83 10.18 14.50 -5.18
CA ARG A 83 11.55 14.20 -5.59
C ARG A 83 11.70 14.19 -7.11
N LEU A 84 10.77 13.59 -7.85
CA LEU A 84 10.78 13.61 -9.31
C LEU A 84 10.64 15.02 -9.88
N LEU A 85 9.76 15.84 -9.29
CA LEU A 85 9.56 17.23 -9.71
C LEU A 85 10.78 18.12 -9.43
N VAL A 86 11.45 17.92 -8.29
CA VAL A 86 12.63 18.71 -7.89
C VAL A 86 13.90 18.23 -8.58
N ALA A 87 14.05 16.92 -8.83
CA ALA A 87 15.25 16.36 -9.44
C ALA A 87 15.39 16.66 -10.95
N GLY A 88 14.31 17.07 -11.61
CA GLY A 88 14.26 17.29 -13.06
C GLY A 88 14.42 15.99 -13.88
N PRO A 89 13.88 15.91 -15.11
CA PRO A 89 14.17 14.80 -16.00
C PRO A 89 15.68 14.80 -16.30
N ARG A 90 16.37 13.70 -15.95
CA ARG A 90 17.75 13.45 -16.37
C ARG A 90 17.80 13.00 -17.82
#